data_AF-A0A2D4S667-F1
#
_entry.id   AF-A0A2D4S667-F1
#
_cell.length_a   1.000
_cell.length_b   1.000
_cell.length_c   1.000
_cell.angle_alpha   90.00
_cell.angle_beta   90.00
_cell.angle_gamma   90.00
#
_symmetry.space_group_name_H-M   'P 1'
#
loop_
_entity.id
_entity.type
_entity.pdbx_description
1 polymer ?
#
loop_
_entity_poly.entity_id
_entity_poly.type
_entity_poly.pdbx_seq_one_letter_code
_entity_poly.pdbx_strand_id
1 'polypeptide(L)'
;MPDSAQQHDIIEKSPHYNTRSVEAIHFIRHMDFATGNAFKYIWRYGLKDTTDLERGKRNYYIKNALIYRPNFVSEDVGYCMIRMLSAMAEEFEREQFELLVALISASMGDYEMLIARARQLELFPIAAEHLLLNGG
;
A
#
# COMPACT_ATOMS: atom_id res chain seq x y z
N MET A 1 31.10 -18.55 1.24
CA MET A 1 29.65 -18.83 1.39
C MET A 1 29.23 -18.12 2.66
N PRO A 2 28.30 -17.15 2.64
CA PRO A 2 27.79 -16.57 3.89
C PRO A 2 27.14 -17.69 4.71
N ASP A 3 27.26 -17.58 6.02
CA ASP A 3 26.82 -18.61 6.95
C ASP A 3 25.28 -18.74 6.91
N SER A 4 24.75 -19.96 7.02
CA SER A 4 23.31 -20.24 6.86
C SER A 4 22.41 -19.41 7.78
N ALA A 5 22.92 -19.05 8.96
CA ALA A 5 22.27 -18.15 9.91
C ALA A 5 22.19 -16.69 9.40
N GLN A 6 23.22 -16.18 8.71
CA GLN A 6 23.18 -14.85 8.08
C GLN A 6 22.18 -14.80 6.92
N GLN A 7 22.04 -15.89 6.16
CA GLN A 7 21.03 -15.99 5.10
C GLN A 7 19.60 -15.99 5.66
N HIS A 8 19.35 -16.69 6.76
CA HIS A 8 18.05 -16.67 7.45
C HIS A 8 17.71 -15.27 7.97
N ASP A 9 18.67 -14.56 8.57
CA ASP A 9 18.44 -13.22 9.12
C ASP A 9 18.20 -12.17 8.02
N ILE A 10 18.77 -12.33 6.82
CA ILE A 10 18.47 -11.47 5.65
C ILE A 10 17.04 -11.71 5.12
N ILE A 11 16.51 -12.92 5.26
CA ILE A 11 15.17 -13.31 4.81
C ILE A 11 14.12 -12.82 5.82
N GLU A 12 14.33 -13.06 7.11
CA GLU A 12 13.40 -12.68 8.18
C GLU A 12 13.52 -11.19 8.55
N LYS A 13 14.72 -10.61 8.45
CA LYS A 13 14.99 -9.20 8.72
C LYS A 13 15.58 -8.46 7.53
N SER A 14 14.91 -8.59 6.38
CA SER A 14 15.36 -7.85 5.20
C SER A 14 15.37 -6.35 5.51
N PRO A 15 16.52 -5.64 5.35
CA PRO A 15 16.68 -4.24 5.75
C PRO A 15 15.80 -3.24 4.97
N HIS A 16 14.87 -3.72 4.16
CA HIS A 16 13.93 -2.93 3.35
C HIS A 16 12.46 -3.11 3.77
N TYR A 17 12.19 -4.00 4.72
CA TYR A 17 10.89 -4.13 5.39
C TYR A 17 10.95 -3.72 6.88
N ASN A 18 12.15 -3.63 7.44
CA ASN A 18 12.43 -3.54 8.88
C ASN A 18 13.00 -2.18 9.32
N THR A 19 12.83 -1.15 8.49
CA THR A 19 13.31 0.22 8.76
C THR A 19 12.34 1.05 9.59
N ARG A 20 11.14 0.52 9.82
CA ARG A 20 10.02 1.17 10.49
C ARG A 20 9.69 0.41 11.76
N SER A 21 9.06 1.06 12.73
CA SER A 21 8.74 0.44 14.03
C SER A 21 7.83 -0.80 13.92
N VAL A 22 7.08 -0.93 12.83
CA VAL A 22 6.29 -2.11 12.45
C VAL A 22 6.65 -2.50 11.02
N GLU A 23 6.71 -3.80 10.72
CA GLU A 23 6.97 -4.26 9.35
C GLU A 23 5.73 -4.22 8.47
N ALA A 24 5.91 -3.94 7.16
CA ALA A 24 4.83 -3.93 6.16
C ALA A 24 4.02 -5.24 6.13
N ILE A 25 4.66 -6.37 6.46
CA ILE A 25 4.01 -7.69 6.44
C ILE A 25 2.83 -7.77 7.42
N HIS A 26 2.82 -6.98 8.51
CA HIS A 26 1.71 -6.91 9.46
C HIS A 26 0.44 -6.33 8.84
N PHE A 27 0.56 -5.59 7.72
CA PHE A 27 -0.58 -5.04 7.00
C PHE A 27 -0.95 -5.92 5.79
N ILE A 28 0.02 -6.17 4.90
CA ILE A 28 -0.25 -6.78 3.59
C ILE A 28 -0.76 -8.22 3.67
N ARG A 29 -0.50 -8.94 4.78
CA ARG A 29 -1.01 -10.31 4.97
C ARG A 29 -2.53 -10.40 5.07
N HIS A 30 -3.20 -9.28 5.35
CA HIS A 30 -4.66 -9.19 5.42
C HIS A 30 -5.28 -8.72 4.10
N MET A 31 -4.46 -8.24 3.17
CA MET A 31 -4.89 -7.60 1.93
C MET A 31 -4.91 -8.59 0.76
N ASP A 32 -5.70 -8.27 -0.26
CA ASP A 32 -5.68 -9.02 -1.50
C ASP A 32 -4.41 -8.73 -2.33
N PHE A 33 -4.24 -9.43 -3.45
CA PHE A 33 -3.09 -9.28 -4.31
C PHE A 33 -2.88 -7.83 -4.79
N ALA A 34 -3.93 -7.12 -5.20
CA ALA A 34 -3.82 -5.76 -5.71
C ALA A 34 -3.54 -4.75 -4.60
N THR A 35 -4.35 -4.72 -3.53
CA THR A 35 -4.17 -3.75 -2.45
C THR A 35 -2.89 -3.99 -1.66
N GLY A 36 -2.52 -5.26 -1.42
CA GLY A 36 -1.28 -5.62 -0.73
C GLY A 36 -0.02 -5.25 -1.53
N ASN A 37 -0.02 -5.44 -2.86
CA ASN A 37 1.09 -4.98 -3.70
C ASN A 37 1.16 -3.45 -3.76
N ALA A 38 0.04 -2.76 -3.90
CA ALA A 38 0.01 -1.30 -3.87
C ALA A 38 0.58 -0.77 -2.54
N PHE A 39 0.13 -1.33 -1.41
CA PHE A 39 0.59 -0.97 -0.07
C PHE A 39 2.11 -1.16 0.05
N LYS A 40 2.63 -2.30 -0.39
CA LYS A 40 4.08 -2.59 -0.40
C LYS A 40 4.89 -1.55 -1.16
N TYR A 41 4.46 -1.12 -2.35
CA TYR A 41 5.20 -0.13 -3.13
C TYR A 41 5.10 1.28 -2.54
N ILE A 42 3.99 1.62 -1.89
CA ILE A 42 3.87 2.88 -1.14
C ILE A 42 4.76 2.83 0.10
N TRP A 43 4.72 1.75 0.87
CA TRP A 43 5.52 1.55 2.08
C TRP A 43 7.03 1.73 1.84
N ARG A 44 7.52 1.22 0.71
CA ARG A 44 8.94 1.29 0.33
C ARG A 44 9.36 2.63 -0.28
N TYR A 45 8.42 3.51 -0.59
CA TYR A 45 8.71 4.82 -1.16
C TYR A 45 9.62 5.61 -0.18
N GLY A 46 10.77 6.10 -0.66
CA GLY A 46 11.77 6.80 0.15
C GLY A 46 12.77 5.93 0.90
N LEU A 47 12.58 4.60 0.96
CA LEU A 47 13.50 3.65 1.63
C LEU A 47 14.42 2.89 0.67
N LYS A 48 14.12 2.98 -0.63
CA LYS A 48 14.95 2.50 -1.73
C LYS A 48 15.22 3.71 -2.62
N ASP A 49 16.29 3.70 -3.42
CA ASP A 49 16.42 4.66 -4.52
C ASP A 49 15.14 4.57 -5.38
N THR A 50 14.19 5.47 -5.11
CA THR A 50 12.79 5.28 -5.52
C THR A 50 12.69 5.52 -7.01
N THR A 51 12.96 4.46 -7.78
CA THR A 51 12.97 4.51 -9.24
C THR A 51 11.56 4.78 -9.78
N ASP A 52 11.48 5.34 -10.99
CA ASP A 52 10.23 5.48 -11.74
C ASP A 52 9.46 4.15 -11.85
N LEU A 53 10.16 3.02 -11.81
CA LEU A 53 9.57 1.69 -11.84
C LEU A 53 8.71 1.40 -10.59
N GLU A 54 9.11 1.83 -9.39
CA GLU A 54 8.31 1.61 -8.17
C GLU A 54 7.08 2.50 -8.15
N ARG A 55 7.21 3.75 -8.61
CA ARG A 55 6.08 4.66 -8.83
C ARG A 55 5.10 4.07 -9.85
N GLY A 56 5.62 3.54 -10.96
CA GLY A 56 4.82 2.88 -11.98
C GLY A 56 4.08 1.64 -11.44
N LYS A 57 4.75 0.80 -10.66
CA LYS A 57 4.13 -0.37 -10.01
C LYS A 57 3.07 0.02 -8.99
N ARG A 58 3.34 1.01 -8.13
CA ARG A 58 2.35 1.59 -7.20
C ARG A 58 1.09 1.97 -7.97
N ASN A 59 1.22 2.80 -9.00
CA ASN A 59 0.09 3.26 -9.79
C ASN A 59 -0.65 2.07 -10.41
N TYR A 60 0.07 1.15 -11.07
CA TYR A 60 -0.52 -0.05 -11.66
C TYR A 60 -1.41 -0.84 -10.67
N TYR A 61 -0.93 -1.11 -9.46
CA TYR A 61 -1.69 -1.88 -8.47
C TYR A 61 -2.86 -1.09 -7.86
N ILE A 62 -2.73 0.23 -7.66
CA ILE A 62 -3.85 1.09 -7.24
C ILE A 62 -4.95 1.07 -8.31
N LYS A 63 -4.59 1.14 -9.59
CA LYS A 63 -5.56 1.04 -10.69
C LYS A 63 -6.32 -0.28 -10.65
N ASN A 64 -5.61 -1.39 -10.47
CA ASN A 64 -6.23 -2.71 -10.38
C ASN A 64 -7.20 -2.78 -9.19
N ALA A 65 -6.79 -2.30 -8.01
CA ALA A 65 -7.66 -2.27 -6.84
C ALA A 65 -8.94 -1.46 -7.11
N LEU A 66 -8.84 -0.30 -7.76
CA LEU A 66 -9.98 0.55 -8.10
C LEU A 66 -10.93 -0.06 -9.16
N ILE A 67 -10.41 -0.88 -10.08
CA ILE A 67 -11.20 -1.58 -11.10
C ILE A 67 -11.96 -2.76 -10.49
N TYR A 68 -11.28 -3.61 -9.73
CA TYR A 68 -11.85 -4.87 -9.23
C TYR A 68 -12.57 -4.73 -7.89
N ARG A 69 -12.26 -3.67 -7.14
CA ARG A 69 -12.79 -3.35 -5.81
C ARG A 69 -12.84 -4.55 -4.84
N PRO A 70 -11.70 -5.23 -4.58
CA PRO A 70 -11.64 -6.30 -3.59
C PRO A 70 -12.05 -5.82 -2.19
N ASN A 71 -12.78 -6.66 -1.45
CA ASN A 71 -13.11 -6.44 -0.05
C ASN A 71 -12.70 -7.69 0.75
N PHE A 72 -11.48 -7.67 1.30
CA PHE A 72 -10.84 -8.82 1.96
C PHE A 72 -10.59 -8.58 3.45
N VAL A 73 -10.69 -7.33 3.91
CA VAL A 73 -10.39 -6.93 5.28
C VAL A 73 -11.70 -6.59 5.97
N SER A 74 -12.02 -7.26 7.07
CA SER A 74 -13.17 -6.85 7.89
C SER A 74 -12.94 -5.48 8.52
N GLU A 75 -14.02 -4.74 8.77
CA GLU A 75 -13.94 -3.39 9.36
C GLU A 75 -13.11 -3.36 10.64
N ASP A 76 -13.32 -4.31 11.56
CA ASP A 76 -12.55 -4.41 12.82
C ASP A 76 -11.04 -4.51 12.58
N VAL A 77 -10.63 -5.36 11.64
CA VAL A 77 -9.22 -5.55 11.28
C VAL A 77 -8.68 -4.30 10.62
N GLY A 78 -9.43 -3.69 9.69
CA GLY A 78 -9.00 -2.48 9.01
C GLY A 78 -8.87 -1.29 9.95
N TYR A 79 -9.77 -1.11 10.91
CA TYR A 79 -9.62 -0.09 11.95
C TYR A 79 -8.41 -0.34 12.86
N CYS A 80 -8.10 -1.60 13.17
CA CYS A 80 -6.87 -1.93 13.90
C CYS A 80 -5.63 -1.59 13.07
N MET A 81 -5.62 -1.90 11.78
CA MET A 81 -4.55 -1.52 10.86
C MET A 81 -4.39 0.00 10.76
N ILE A 82 -5.48 0.77 10.62
CA ILE A 82 -5.42 2.24 10.57
C ILE A 82 -4.86 2.82 11.87
N ARG A 83 -5.28 2.30 13.04
CA ARG A 83 -4.72 2.74 14.34
C ARG A 83 -3.23 2.44 14.45
N MET A 84 -2.81 1.24 14.04
CA MET A 84 -1.40 0.84 14.03
C MET A 84 -0.57 1.73 13.09
N LEU A 85 -1.08 1.98 11.87
CA LEU A 85 -0.44 2.87 10.92
C LEU A 85 -0.34 4.32 11.45
N SER A 86 -1.40 4.81 12.09
CA SER A 86 -1.47 6.16 12.67
C SER A 86 -0.46 6.37 13.79
N ALA A 87 -0.17 5.34 14.58
CA ALA A 87 0.88 5.40 15.61
C ALA A 87 2.29 5.60 15.01
N MET A 88 2.44 5.38 13.71
CA MET A 88 3.68 5.53 12.96
C MET A 88 3.64 6.71 11.98
N ALA A 89 2.65 7.61 12.09
CA ALA A 89 2.40 8.66 11.10
C ALA A 89 3.64 9.54 10.83
N GLU A 90 4.45 9.81 11.86
CA GLU A 90 5.67 10.61 11.77
C GLU A 90 6.78 9.96 10.92
N GLU A 91 6.70 8.66 10.65
CA GLU A 91 7.66 7.96 9.81
C GLU A 91 7.33 8.10 8.31
N PHE A 92 6.21 8.70 7.93
CA PHE A 92 5.74 8.79 6.54
C PHE A 92 5.62 10.24 6.08
N GLU A 93 5.92 10.48 4.80
CA GLU A 93 5.46 11.70 4.15
C GLU A 93 3.93 11.73 4.11
N ARG A 94 3.34 12.93 4.21
CA ARG A 94 1.89 13.07 4.32
C ARG A 94 1.13 12.34 3.21
N GLU A 95 1.57 12.51 1.96
CA GLU A 95 0.94 11.86 0.81
C GLU A 95 1.04 10.33 0.86
N GLN A 96 2.18 9.81 1.33
CA GLN A 96 2.42 8.38 1.49
C GLN A 96 1.49 7.81 2.56
N PHE A 97 1.41 8.47 3.71
CA PHE A 97 0.52 8.10 4.80
C PHE A 97 -0.94 8.06 4.35
N GLU A 98 -1.43 9.14 3.72
CA GLU A 98 -2.82 9.24 3.27
C GLU A 98 -3.18 8.14 2.25
N LEU A 99 -2.26 7.79 1.34
CA LEU A 99 -2.44 6.68 0.40
C LEU A 99 -2.50 5.31 1.10
N LEU A 100 -1.70 5.09 2.14
CA LEU A 100 -1.74 3.85 2.91
C LEU A 100 -3.07 3.70 3.64
N VAL A 101 -3.56 4.76 4.29
CA VAL A 101 -4.90 4.75 4.93
C VAL A 101 -6.00 4.52 3.89
N ALA A 102 -5.88 5.14 2.71
CA ALA A 102 -6.85 4.98 1.62
C ALA A 102 -6.90 3.53 1.11
N LEU A 103 -5.75 2.86 1.02
CA LEU A 103 -5.69 1.45 0.65
C LEU A 103 -6.32 0.54 1.71
N ILE A 104 -6.09 0.80 3.00
CA ILE A 104 -6.73 0.01 4.07
C ILE A 104 -8.25 0.18 4.00
N SER A 105 -8.73 1.41 3.78
CA SER A 105 -10.15 1.72 3.62
C SER A 105 -10.75 0.99 2.41
N ALA A 106 -10.04 1.01 1.28
CA ALA A 106 -10.42 0.29 0.07
C ALA A 106 -10.48 -1.23 0.30
N SER A 107 -9.54 -1.80 1.05
CA SER A 107 -9.57 -3.23 1.39
C SER A 107 -10.75 -3.64 2.27
N MET A 108 -11.40 -2.68 2.96
CA MET A 108 -12.67 -2.85 3.68
C MET A 108 -13.91 -2.63 2.80
N GLY A 109 -13.73 -2.26 1.53
CA GLY A 109 -14.80 -1.93 0.60
C GLY A 109 -15.10 -0.44 0.45
N ASP A 110 -14.47 0.45 1.21
CA ASP A 110 -14.62 1.90 1.07
C ASP A 110 -13.54 2.50 0.16
N TYR A 111 -13.92 2.70 -1.10
CA TYR A 111 -13.01 3.19 -2.14
C TYR A 111 -13.00 4.71 -2.30
N GLU A 112 -13.86 5.45 -1.60
CA GLU A 112 -14.03 6.89 -1.82
C GLU A 112 -12.73 7.66 -1.59
N MET A 113 -12.04 7.35 -0.49
CA MET A 113 -10.78 8.00 -0.18
C MET A 113 -9.68 7.65 -1.19
N LEU A 114 -9.63 6.40 -1.65
CA LEU A 114 -8.64 5.97 -2.65
C LEU A 114 -8.89 6.63 -4.01
N ILE A 115 -10.15 6.76 -4.43
CA ILE A 115 -10.54 7.48 -5.64
C ILE A 115 -10.13 8.97 -5.52
N ALA A 116 -10.45 9.61 -4.40
CA ALA A 116 -10.12 11.02 -4.18
C ALA A 116 -8.61 11.28 -4.21
N ARG A 117 -7.81 10.44 -3.53
CA ARG A 117 -6.34 10.54 -3.55
C ARG A 117 -5.78 10.26 -4.94
N ALA A 118 -6.30 9.26 -5.64
CA ALA A 118 -5.81 8.91 -6.97
C ALA A 118 -5.98 10.05 -7.99
N ARG A 119 -7.10 10.78 -7.90
CA ARG A 119 -7.36 11.99 -8.69
C ARG A 119 -6.45 13.13 -8.31
N GLN A 120 -6.35 13.45 -7.01
CA GLN A 120 -5.53 14.56 -6.53
C GLN A 120 -4.06 14.41 -6.92
N LEU A 121 -3.55 13.18 -6.91
CA LEU A 121 -2.16 12.87 -7.25
C LEU A 121 -1.95 12.54 -8.74
N GLU A 122 -2.99 12.66 -9.56
CA GLU A 122 -2.98 12.36 -10.99
C GLU A 122 -2.30 11.00 -11.30
N LEU A 123 -2.64 9.96 -10.52
CA LEU A 123 -1.96 8.67 -10.60
C LEU A 123 -2.15 7.98 -11.96
N PHE A 124 -3.21 8.35 -12.67
CA PHE A 124 -3.60 7.82 -13.97
C PHE A 124 -3.96 8.94 -14.94
N PRO A 125 -3.82 8.71 -16.26
CA PRO A 125 -4.35 9.62 -17.26
C PRO A 125 -5.89 9.72 -17.15
N ILE A 126 -6.46 10.89 -17.48
CA ILE A 126 -7.91 11.18 -17.45
C ILE A 126 -8.75 10.09 -18.15
N ALA A 127 -8.28 9.53 -19.26
CA ALA A 127 -8.97 8.45 -19.97
C ALA A 127 -9.17 7.17 -19.13
N ALA A 128 -8.28 6.90 -18.17
CA ALA A 128 -8.40 5.79 -17.24
C ALA A 128 -9.36 6.09 -16.08
N GLU A 129 -9.66 7.35 -15.77
CA GLU A 129 -10.60 7.72 -14.70
C GLU A 129 -12.04 7.32 -15.03
N HIS A 130 -12.44 7.40 -16.30
CA HIS A 130 -13.76 6.96 -16.76
C HIS A 130 -14.04 5.47 -16.47
N LEU A 131 -12.99 4.64 -16.45
CA LEU A 131 -13.11 3.21 -16.12
C LEU A 131 -13.34 2.97 -14.62
N LEU A 132 -12.97 3.91 -13.75
CA LEU A 132 -13.05 3.76 -12.30
C LEU A 132 -14.42 4.20 -11.73
N LEU A 133 -15.22 4.94 -12.53
CA LEU A 133 -16.47 5.59 -12.11
C LEU A 133 -17.73 4.88 -12.60
N ASN A 134 -17.60 3.96 -13.55
CA ASN A 134 -18.74 3.24 -14.14
C ASN A 134 -18.88 1.78 -13.63
N GLY A 135 -18.13 1.41 -12.60
CA GLY A 135 -18.35 0.15 -11.88
C GLY A 135 -19.43 0.34 -10.81
N GLY A 136 -20.69 0.30 -11.25
CA GLY A 136 -21.90 0.19 -10.44
C GLY A 136 -22.77 -0.92 -10.99
#